data_AF-A0A4Q4DCJ7-F1
#
_entry.id   AF-A0A4Q4DCJ7-F1
#
_cell.length_a   1.000
_cell.length_b   1.000
_cell.length_c   1.000
_cell.angle_alpha   90.00
_cell.angle_beta   90.00
_cell.angle_gamma   90.00
#
_symmetry.space_group_name_H-M   'P 1'
#
loop_
_entity.id
_entity.type
_entity.pdbx_description
1 polymer ?
#
loop_
_entity_poly.entity_id
_entity_poly.type
_entity_poly.pdbx_seq_one_letter_code
_entity_poly.pdbx_strand_id
1 'polypeptide(L)'
;MTRDTETTGRMKRSPDHEDEILDVRRHQDPGRNRLTPVLRLPPDVALSVVDALAGLVREAHHGEREHPAPAGALKQAQEFEEGHVFMLEPPFEGFFADRYLMDFYDTAERDLCSRMHLHTGLRFVRMMTGPGTTIRVSSLSPLTVRPAPPSWTGPLTAFTDALPGTPAGVHRDRHNVIVPPNSWVDMQIPRGVSHQFNAVGPNAVIDSVHPEESIETLREEMSGYRMMAQTIFLAKDKSPADTCADTTAPDAGAPR
;
A
#
# COMPACT_ATOMS: atom_id res chain seq x y z
N MET A 1 -40.26 -1.18 -0.67
CA MET A 1 -39.04 -1.18 0.16
C MET A 1 -37.85 -1.21 -0.77
N THR A 2 -37.32 0.00 -1.01
CA THR A 2 -35.95 0.37 -1.42
C THR A 2 -35.15 -0.60 -2.31
N ARG A 3 -35.26 -0.40 -3.62
CA ARG A 3 -34.12 -0.49 -4.54
C ARG A 3 -33.59 0.93 -4.73
N ASP A 4 -32.50 1.30 -4.06
CA ASP A 4 -31.86 2.62 -4.20
C ASP A 4 -30.38 2.58 -3.78
N THR A 5 -29.57 1.67 -4.34
CA THR A 5 -28.11 1.67 -4.08
C THR A 5 -27.23 1.34 -5.30
N GLU A 6 -27.77 1.38 -6.53
CA GLU A 6 -26.97 1.09 -7.74
C GLU A 6 -26.65 2.32 -8.62
N THR A 7 -26.97 3.54 -8.17
CA THR A 7 -27.03 4.71 -9.08
C THR A 7 -25.86 5.69 -9.04
N THR A 8 -24.83 5.51 -8.21
CA THR A 8 -23.72 6.49 -8.15
C THR A 8 -22.33 5.94 -8.45
N GLY A 9 -22.11 4.62 -8.40
CA GLY A 9 -20.77 4.04 -8.57
C GLY A 9 -19.72 4.46 -7.53
N ARG A 10 -20.13 5.22 -6.49
CA ARG A 10 -19.29 5.71 -5.39
C ARG A 10 -18.96 4.61 -4.40
N MET A 11 -17.75 4.68 -3.84
CA MET A 11 -17.29 3.74 -2.82
C MET A 11 -17.27 4.36 -1.43
N LYS A 12 -17.01 5.66 -1.32
CA LYS A 12 -17.01 6.36 -0.02
C LYS A 12 -18.41 6.80 0.38
N ARG A 13 -18.67 6.77 1.69
CA ARG A 13 -19.85 7.41 2.29
C ARG A 13 -19.61 8.90 2.54
N SER A 14 -18.37 9.28 2.83
CA SER A 14 -17.97 10.67 3.04
C SER A 14 -16.72 10.95 2.21
N PRO A 15 -16.81 11.82 1.17
CA PRO A 15 -15.74 12.00 0.19
C PRO A 15 -14.37 12.29 0.82
N ASP A 16 -14.32 13.25 1.73
CA ASP A 16 -13.06 13.77 2.30
C ASP A 16 -12.64 13.06 3.59
N HIS A 17 -13.30 11.96 3.97
CA HIS A 17 -13.01 11.28 5.22
C HIS A 17 -11.77 10.38 5.07
N GLU A 18 -10.67 10.77 5.71
CA GLU A 18 -9.35 10.12 5.61
C GLU A 18 -9.24 8.80 6.41
N ASP A 19 -10.26 8.46 7.21
CA ASP A 19 -10.28 7.25 8.06
C ASP A 19 -11.60 6.46 7.92
N GLU A 20 -12.14 6.38 6.69
CA GLU A 20 -13.38 5.63 6.49
C GLU A 20 -13.14 4.13 6.66
N ILE A 21 -13.98 3.48 7.47
CA ILE A 21 -13.89 2.04 7.74
C ILE A 21 -15.04 1.30 7.06
N LEU A 22 -14.68 0.28 6.28
CA LEU A 22 -15.60 -0.69 5.69
C LEU A 22 -15.62 -1.98 6.51
N ASP A 23 -16.80 -2.56 6.67
CA ASP A 23 -16.96 -3.81 7.40
C ASP A 23 -16.34 -4.99 6.64
N VAL A 24 -15.21 -5.48 7.14
CA VAL A 24 -14.49 -6.63 6.57
C VAL A 24 -15.33 -7.89 6.44
N ARG A 25 -16.42 -8.04 7.20
CA ARG A 25 -17.35 -9.18 7.08
C ARG A 25 -18.04 -9.21 5.72
N ARG A 26 -18.31 -8.04 5.15
CA ARG A 26 -19.15 -7.85 3.96
C ARG A 26 -18.35 -7.54 2.70
N HIS A 27 -17.16 -6.96 2.85
CA HIS A 27 -16.31 -6.61 1.71
C HIS A 27 -15.92 -7.84 0.90
N GLN A 28 -15.87 -7.72 -0.42
CA GLN A 28 -15.28 -8.74 -1.29
C GLN A 28 -14.48 -8.00 -2.35
N ASP A 29 -13.24 -8.45 -2.57
CA ASP A 29 -12.43 -7.85 -3.62
C ASP A 29 -13.09 -8.09 -4.99
N PRO A 30 -13.30 -7.04 -5.81
CA PRO A 30 -13.89 -7.18 -7.14
C PRO A 30 -12.90 -7.77 -8.16
N GLY A 31 -11.66 -8.00 -7.76
CA GLY A 31 -10.57 -8.44 -8.62
C GLY A 31 -9.43 -9.03 -7.82
N ARG A 32 -8.23 -9.06 -8.42
CA ARG A 32 -7.02 -9.57 -7.78
C ARG A 32 -5.85 -8.66 -8.08
N ASN A 33 -5.02 -8.47 -7.08
CA ASN A 33 -3.72 -7.84 -7.23
C ASN A 33 -2.81 -8.67 -8.14
N ARG A 34 -1.93 -8.00 -8.89
CA ARG A 34 -0.94 -8.65 -9.76
C ARG A 34 0.46 -8.18 -9.42
N LEU A 35 1.35 -9.11 -9.12
CA LEU A 35 2.76 -8.84 -8.86
C LEU A 35 3.62 -9.28 -10.05
N THR A 36 4.62 -8.48 -10.37
CA THR A 36 5.63 -8.76 -11.39
C THR A 36 7.02 -8.60 -10.79
N PRO A 37 7.76 -9.70 -10.57
CA PRO A 37 9.17 -9.62 -10.23
C PRO A 37 9.92 -8.96 -11.38
N VAL A 38 10.63 -7.85 -11.12
CA VAL A 38 11.31 -7.08 -12.17
C VAL A 38 12.79 -7.44 -12.21
N LEU A 39 13.48 -7.27 -11.08
CA LEU A 39 14.91 -7.55 -10.96
C LEU A 39 15.35 -7.71 -9.50
N ARG A 40 16.51 -8.32 -9.32
CA ARG A 40 17.26 -8.29 -8.06
C ARG A 40 18.60 -7.62 -8.30
N LEU A 41 19.01 -6.79 -7.35
CA LEU A 41 20.24 -6.01 -7.42
C LEU A 41 21.29 -6.60 -6.49
N PRO A 42 22.59 -6.36 -6.77
CA PRO A 42 23.62 -6.48 -5.75
C PRO A 42 23.26 -5.64 -4.50
N PRO A 43 23.57 -6.10 -3.27
CA PRO A 43 23.15 -5.44 -2.03
C PRO A 43 23.56 -3.96 -1.92
N ASP A 44 24.78 -3.64 -2.33
CA ASP A 44 25.35 -2.29 -2.36
C ASP A 44 24.64 -1.37 -3.35
N VAL A 45 24.28 -1.89 -4.53
CA VAL A 45 23.49 -1.16 -5.53
C VAL A 45 22.07 -0.94 -5.05
N ALA A 46 21.44 -1.97 -4.46
CA ALA A 46 20.09 -1.86 -3.91
C ALA A 46 20.01 -0.80 -2.81
N LEU A 47 20.97 -0.83 -1.87
CA LEU A 47 21.07 0.14 -0.79
C LEU A 47 21.23 1.56 -1.34
N SER A 48 22.15 1.77 -2.28
CA SER A 48 22.40 3.09 -2.88
C SER A 48 21.14 3.69 -3.52
N VAL A 49 20.33 2.87 -4.18
CA VAL A 49 19.07 3.33 -4.78
C VAL A 49 18.03 3.67 -3.72
N VAL A 50 17.80 2.77 -2.77
CA VAL A 50 16.79 2.98 -1.71
C VAL A 50 17.15 4.20 -0.87
N ASP A 51 18.41 4.34 -0.46
CA ASP A 51 18.88 5.48 0.34
C ASP A 51 18.69 6.81 -0.40
N ALA A 52 18.99 6.85 -1.69
CA ALA A 52 18.81 8.05 -2.50
C ALA A 52 17.32 8.44 -2.58
N LEU A 53 16.42 7.49 -2.83
CA LEU A 53 14.99 7.74 -2.95
C LEU A 53 14.35 8.10 -1.59
N ALA A 54 14.69 7.38 -0.53
CA ALA A 54 14.28 7.70 0.84
C ALA A 54 14.81 9.07 1.26
N GLY A 55 16.04 9.41 0.87
CA GLY A 55 16.64 10.73 1.07
C GLY A 55 15.79 11.87 0.50
N LEU A 56 15.28 11.71 -0.73
CA LEU A 56 14.37 12.70 -1.34
C LEU A 56 13.10 12.90 -0.51
N VAL A 57 12.49 11.81 -0.02
CA VAL A 57 11.29 11.88 0.81
C VAL A 57 11.59 12.61 2.12
N ARG A 58 12.69 12.27 2.78
CA ARG A 58 13.11 12.87 4.06
C ARG A 58 13.42 14.37 3.90
N GLU A 59 14.08 14.74 2.81
CA GLU A 59 14.39 16.13 2.48
C GLU A 59 13.11 16.93 2.22
N ALA A 60 12.15 16.38 1.46
CA ALA A 60 10.86 17.02 1.24
C ALA A 60 10.09 17.27 2.55
N HIS A 61 10.10 16.29 3.46
CA HIS A 61 9.51 16.42 4.79
C HIS A 61 10.23 17.45 5.67
N HIS A 62 11.54 17.57 5.54
CA HIS A 62 12.31 18.62 6.21
C HIS A 62 11.93 20.01 5.67
N GLY A 63 11.91 20.17 4.35
CA GLY A 63 11.51 21.42 3.70
C GLY A 63 10.11 21.88 4.09
N GLU A 64 9.14 20.96 4.14
CA GLU A 64 7.77 21.25 4.58
C GLU A 64 7.70 21.67 6.05
N ARG A 65 8.57 21.17 6.94
CA ARG A 65 8.62 21.62 8.34
C ARG A 65 9.20 23.02 8.48
N GLU A 66 10.22 23.34 7.69
CA GLU A 66 10.86 24.66 7.72
C GLU A 66 10.03 25.74 7.02
N HIS A 67 9.38 25.36 5.91
CA HIS A 67 8.60 26.23 5.05
C HIS A 67 7.27 25.56 4.67
N PRO A 68 6.30 25.51 5.61
CA PRO A 68 5.03 24.83 5.37
C PRO A 68 4.28 25.38 4.16
N ALA A 69 3.63 24.48 3.41
CA ALA A 69 2.76 24.88 2.32
C ALA A 69 1.66 25.84 2.84
N PRO A 70 1.36 26.94 2.14
CA PRO A 70 0.29 27.84 2.53
C PRO A 70 -1.05 27.11 2.64
N ALA A 71 -1.95 27.61 3.49
CA ALA A 71 -3.29 27.05 3.62
C ALA A 71 -4.01 26.99 2.25
N GLY A 72 -4.48 25.80 1.87
CA GLY A 72 -5.15 25.55 0.59
C GLY A 72 -4.21 25.26 -0.58
N ALA A 73 -2.90 25.39 -0.41
CA ALA A 73 -1.93 24.90 -1.37
C ALA A 73 -1.78 23.38 -1.25
N LEU A 74 -1.35 22.76 -2.35
CA LEU A 74 -1.01 21.35 -2.40
C LEU A 74 0.19 21.06 -1.49
N LYS A 75 0.02 20.15 -0.53
CA LYS A 75 1.10 19.68 0.32
C LYS A 75 1.81 18.50 -0.34
N GLN A 76 3.09 18.64 -0.67
CA GLN A 76 3.86 17.57 -1.33
C GLN A 76 4.35 16.51 -0.34
N ALA A 77 4.74 16.92 0.87
CA ALA A 77 5.16 16.01 1.93
C ALA A 77 3.97 15.61 2.82
N GLN A 78 3.59 14.34 2.80
CA GLN A 78 2.43 13.81 3.53
C GLN A 78 2.82 12.59 4.38
N GLU A 79 2.01 12.25 5.38
CA GLU A 79 2.24 11.10 6.25
C GLU A 79 1.14 10.07 6.06
N PHE A 80 1.53 8.82 5.80
CA PHE A 80 0.64 7.66 5.68
C PHE A 80 0.87 6.70 6.85
N GLU A 81 0.04 5.66 6.99
CA GLU A 81 0.27 4.65 8.02
C GLU A 81 1.57 3.88 7.80
N GLU A 82 1.90 3.64 6.53
CA GLU A 82 3.03 2.85 6.06
C GLU A 82 4.35 3.61 6.09
N GLY A 83 4.33 4.93 5.93
CA GLY A 83 5.55 5.69 5.68
C GLY A 83 5.34 7.19 5.47
N HIS A 84 6.46 7.88 5.26
CA HIS A 84 6.47 9.25 4.77
C HIS A 84 6.30 9.27 3.26
N VAL A 85 5.48 10.18 2.75
CA VAL A 85 5.20 10.33 1.31
C VAL A 85 5.72 11.65 0.81
N PHE A 86 6.31 11.64 -0.39
CA PHE A 86 6.64 12.82 -1.16
C PHE A 86 6.00 12.72 -2.56
N MET A 87 5.11 13.65 -2.87
CA MET A 87 4.50 13.78 -4.18
C MET A 87 5.49 14.39 -5.16
N LEU A 88 5.96 13.58 -6.09
CA LEU A 88 6.88 13.99 -7.15
C LEU A 88 6.18 14.88 -8.17
N GLU A 89 4.95 14.52 -8.54
CA GLU A 89 4.20 15.23 -9.57
C GLU A 89 2.69 15.13 -9.27
N PRO A 90 1.97 16.24 -9.12
CA PRO A 90 0.51 16.24 -9.10
C PRO A 90 -0.08 16.02 -10.50
N PRO A 91 -1.39 15.75 -10.61
CA PRO A 91 -2.08 15.77 -11.88
C PRO A 91 -2.01 17.16 -12.52
N PHE A 92 -1.91 17.22 -13.84
CA PHE A 92 -1.89 18.47 -14.61
C PHE A 92 -2.79 18.35 -15.86
N GLU A 93 -2.97 19.46 -16.59
CA GLU A 93 -3.86 19.47 -17.76
C GLU A 93 -3.44 18.41 -18.80
N GLY A 94 -4.36 17.49 -19.11
CA GLY A 94 -4.12 16.38 -20.02
C GLY A 94 -3.47 15.14 -19.39
N PHE A 95 -3.09 15.16 -18.10
CA PHE A 95 -2.52 14.03 -17.39
C PHE A 95 -3.12 13.90 -15.97
N PHE A 96 -4.07 12.97 -15.84
CA PHE A 96 -4.97 12.84 -14.69
C PHE A 96 -4.44 11.92 -13.56
N ALA A 97 -3.12 11.73 -13.54
CA ALA A 97 -2.45 10.86 -12.60
C ALA A 97 -1.40 11.64 -11.80
N ASP A 98 -1.27 11.35 -10.52
CA ASP A 98 -0.10 11.75 -9.74
C ASP A 98 0.93 10.64 -9.66
N ARG A 99 2.09 11.03 -9.14
CA ARG A 99 3.16 10.14 -8.77
C ARG A 99 3.76 10.56 -7.44
N TYR A 100 4.04 9.58 -6.58
CA TYR A 100 4.70 9.82 -5.31
C TYR A 100 5.73 8.74 -4.98
N LEU A 101 6.72 9.13 -4.17
CA LEU A 101 7.60 8.22 -3.45
C LEU A 101 7.13 8.07 -2.02
N MET A 102 7.32 6.90 -1.43
CA MET A 102 7.14 6.69 -0.01
C MET A 102 8.34 5.98 0.59
N ASP A 103 8.88 6.55 1.66
CA ASP A 103 9.87 5.95 2.55
C ASP A 103 9.13 5.17 3.64
N PHE A 104 9.20 3.84 3.59
CA PHE A 104 8.48 3.00 4.54
C PHE A 104 9.05 3.13 5.94
N TYR A 105 8.16 3.05 6.91
CA TYR A 105 8.58 2.74 8.26
C TYR A 105 8.86 1.24 8.43
N ASP A 106 9.84 0.92 9.28
CA ASP A 106 10.03 -0.44 9.75
C ASP A 106 8.93 -0.80 10.75
N THR A 107 8.14 -1.83 10.42
CA THR A 107 7.08 -2.31 11.30
C THR A 107 7.61 -2.89 12.61
N ALA A 108 8.82 -3.45 12.62
CA ALA A 108 9.46 -3.94 13.84
C ALA A 108 9.84 -2.81 14.79
N GLU A 109 10.31 -1.67 14.26
CA GLU A 109 10.66 -0.50 15.07
C GLU A 109 9.42 0.23 15.61
N ARG A 110 8.32 0.23 14.85
CA ARG A 110 7.06 0.88 15.24
C ARG A 110 6.13 0.03 16.10
N ASP A 111 6.42 -1.27 16.20
CA ASP A 111 5.58 -2.28 16.88
C ASP A 111 4.13 -2.33 16.37
N LEU A 112 3.89 -1.90 15.14
CA LEU A 112 2.57 -1.80 14.54
C LEU A 112 2.59 -2.14 13.05
N CYS A 113 1.57 -2.88 12.62
CA CYS A 113 1.26 -3.09 11.22
C CYS A 113 0.36 -1.95 10.70
N SER A 114 0.52 -1.58 9.43
CA SER A 114 -0.43 -0.71 8.73
C SER A 114 -1.77 -1.42 8.54
N ARG A 115 -2.88 -0.70 8.47
CA ARG A 115 -4.19 -1.34 8.26
C ARG A 115 -4.36 -1.76 6.80
N MET A 116 -4.92 -2.95 6.58
CA MET A 116 -5.36 -3.36 5.25
C MET A 116 -6.46 -2.42 4.77
N HIS A 117 -6.33 -1.95 3.54
CA HIS A 117 -7.20 -0.95 2.97
C HIS A 117 -7.43 -1.19 1.49
N LEU A 118 -8.34 -0.41 0.91
CA LEU A 118 -8.55 -0.34 -0.52
C LEU A 118 -8.57 1.13 -0.95
N HIS A 119 -8.31 1.36 -2.23
CA HIS A 119 -8.43 2.68 -2.83
C HIS A 119 -9.65 2.77 -3.72
N THR A 120 -10.21 3.97 -3.79
CA THR A 120 -11.38 4.30 -4.61
C THR A 120 -11.09 4.27 -6.12
N GLY A 121 -9.84 4.11 -6.54
CA GLY A 121 -9.45 3.72 -7.90
C GLY A 121 -8.17 2.90 -7.92
N LEU A 122 -7.59 2.75 -9.11
CA LEU A 122 -6.49 1.82 -9.33
C LEU A 122 -5.12 2.45 -9.02
N ARG A 123 -4.14 1.61 -8.71
CA ARG A 123 -2.75 2.03 -8.42
C ARG A 123 -1.75 1.14 -9.15
N PHE A 124 -0.61 1.74 -9.49
CA PHE A 124 0.59 1.01 -9.86
C PHE A 124 1.67 1.33 -8.82
N VAL A 125 2.25 0.30 -8.22
CA VAL A 125 3.23 0.45 -7.14
C VAL A 125 4.48 -0.33 -7.49
N ARG A 126 5.64 0.32 -7.53
CA ARG A 126 6.95 -0.32 -7.58
C ARG A 126 7.53 -0.38 -6.18
N MET A 127 7.66 -1.59 -5.64
CA MET A 127 8.29 -1.86 -4.35
C MET A 127 9.78 -2.11 -4.56
N MET A 128 10.62 -1.39 -3.81
CA MET A 128 12.07 -1.49 -3.86
C MET A 128 12.60 -1.77 -2.45
N THR A 129 13.34 -2.86 -2.32
CA THR A 129 13.96 -3.27 -1.05
C THR A 129 15.48 -3.27 -1.15
N GLY A 130 16.14 -2.87 -0.08
CA GLY A 130 17.58 -2.97 0.13
C GLY A 130 17.97 -4.17 1.01
N PRO A 131 19.23 -4.20 1.49
CA PRO A 131 19.74 -5.29 2.32
C PRO A 131 18.99 -5.40 3.64
N GLY A 132 18.73 -6.63 4.09
CA GLY A 132 18.07 -6.88 5.37
C GLY A 132 16.60 -6.47 5.44
N THR A 133 15.98 -6.07 4.31
CA THR A 133 14.61 -5.57 4.29
C THR A 133 13.70 -6.41 3.40
N THR A 134 12.51 -6.70 3.89
CA THR A 134 11.44 -7.34 3.12
C THR A 134 10.19 -6.47 3.12
N ILE A 135 9.31 -6.68 2.14
CA ILE A 135 7.96 -6.11 2.19
C ILE A 135 6.97 -7.27 2.11
N ARG A 136 6.12 -7.39 3.14
CA ARG A 136 4.98 -8.29 3.13
C ARG A 136 3.80 -7.57 2.46
N VAL A 137 3.38 -8.13 1.33
CA VAL A 137 2.20 -7.68 0.58
C VAL A 137 1.04 -8.61 0.92
N SER A 138 -0.07 -8.06 1.41
CA SER A 138 -1.23 -8.85 1.78
C SER A 138 -2.50 -8.40 1.08
N SER A 139 -3.48 -9.30 0.93
CA SER A 139 -4.77 -9.08 0.25
C SER A 139 -5.83 -10.06 0.77
N LEU A 140 -7.12 -9.70 0.73
CA LEU A 140 -8.24 -10.62 1.01
C LEU A 140 -8.52 -11.57 -0.15
N SER A 141 -8.02 -11.26 -1.34
CA SER A 141 -8.05 -12.13 -2.51
C SER A 141 -6.65 -12.68 -2.84
N PRO A 142 -6.55 -13.90 -3.43
CA PRO A 142 -5.28 -14.45 -3.86
C PRO A 142 -4.54 -13.51 -4.83
N LEU A 143 -3.25 -13.33 -4.61
CA LEU A 143 -2.40 -12.50 -5.48
C LEU A 143 -1.95 -13.29 -6.70
N THR A 144 -2.00 -12.66 -7.88
CA THR A 144 -1.45 -13.26 -9.10
C THR A 144 0.01 -12.86 -9.25
N VAL A 145 0.93 -13.80 -9.15
CA VAL A 145 2.36 -13.55 -9.36
C VAL A 145 2.75 -13.97 -10.77
N ARG A 146 3.28 -13.02 -11.56
CA ARG A 146 3.80 -13.33 -12.90
C ARG A 146 5.07 -14.19 -12.81
N PRO A 147 5.35 -15.02 -13.83
CA PRO A 147 6.63 -15.71 -13.93
C PRO A 147 7.77 -14.70 -13.87
N ALA A 148 8.76 -14.99 -13.03
CA ALA A 148 9.92 -14.14 -12.88
C ALA A 148 10.81 -14.20 -14.13
N PRO A 149 11.53 -13.12 -14.48
CA PRO A 149 12.49 -13.16 -15.58
C PRO A 149 13.63 -14.14 -15.26
N PRO A 150 14.37 -14.63 -16.27
CA PRO A 150 15.48 -15.57 -16.04
C PRO A 150 16.58 -15.06 -15.10
N SER A 151 16.74 -13.74 -15.00
CA SER A 151 17.68 -13.08 -14.08
C SER A 151 17.23 -13.09 -12.61
N TRP A 152 16.00 -13.50 -12.33
CA TRP A 152 15.45 -13.53 -10.99
C TRP A 152 15.79 -14.85 -10.29
N THR A 153 16.44 -14.77 -9.13
CA THR A 153 16.85 -15.95 -8.35
C THR A 153 15.88 -16.25 -7.21
N GLY A 154 15.22 -17.42 -7.29
CA GLY A 154 14.29 -17.96 -6.28
C GLY A 154 12.85 -17.49 -6.46
N PRO A 155 11.83 -18.27 -6.09
CA PRO A 155 10.44 -17.82 -6.15
C PRO A 155 10.15 -16.73 -5.11
N LEU A 156 9.14 -15.89 -5.35
CA LEU A 156 8.53 -15.12 -4.27
C LEU A 156 7.85 -16.11 -3.31
N THR A 157 8.02 -15.88 -2.00
CA THR A 157 7.35 -16.70 -0.98
C THR A 157 5.91 -16.25 -0.85
N ALA A 158 4.95 -17.17 -1.01
CA ALA A 158 3.53 -16.89 -0.90
C ALA A 158 2.88 -17.84 0.10
N PHE A 159 1.97 -17.34 0.93
CA PHE A 159 1.25 -18.13 1.93
C PHE A 159 -0.07 -17.47 2.31
N THR A 160 -0.94 -18.24 2.96
CA THR A 160 -2.22 -17.77 3.48
C THR A 160 -2.24 -17.95 4.99
N ASP A 161 -2.69 -16.94 5.72
CA ASP A 161 -2.91 -16.99 7.16
C ASP A 161 -4.25 -16.35 7.53
N ALA A 162 -4.57 -16.31 8.83
CA ALA A 162 -5.76 -15.60 9.30
C ALA A 162 -5.50 -14.09 9.30
N LEU A 163 -6.45 -13.31 8.78
CA LEU A 163 -6.42 -11.86 8.94
C LEU A 163 -6.53 -11.51 10.43
N PRO A 164 -5.57 -10.78 11.03
CA PRO A 164 -5.66 -10.32 12.41
C PRO A 164 -6.76 -9.26 12.56
N GLY A 165 -7.25 -9.08 13.79
CA GLY A 165 -8.19 -8.00 14.11
C GLY A 165 -9.60 -8.16 13.51
N THR A 166 -9.99 -9.36 13.08
CA THR A 166 -11.37 -9.61 12.65
C THR A 166 -12.34 -9.56 13.84
N PRO A 167 -13.61 -9.16 13.63
CA PRO A 167 -14.62 -9.19 14.68
C PRO A 167 -14.80 -10.60 15.28
N ALA A 168 -15.25 -10.68 16.52
CA ALA A 168 -15.49 -11.96 17.20
C ALA A 168 -16.37 -12.91 16.37
N GLY A 169 -15.91 -14.16 16.22
CA GLY A 169 -16.59 -15.18 15.41
C GLY A 169 -16.42 -15.05 13.89
N VAL A 170 -15.63 -14.08 13.42
CA VAL A 170 -15.36 -13.88 11.98
C VAL A 170 -13.96 -14.38 11.66
N HIS A 171 -13.86 -15.30 10.70
CA HIS A 171 -12.61 -15.73 10.11
C HIS A 171 -12.49 -15.19 8.68
N ARG A 172 -11.32 -14.67 8.32
CA ARG A 172 -10.96 -14.27 6.96
C ARG A 172 -9.56 -14.73 6.66
N ASP A 173 -9.39 -15.28 5.47
CA ASP A 173 -8.07 -15.57 4.94
C ASP A 173 -7.40 -14.26 4.49
N ARG A 174 -6.12 -14.12 4.83
CA ARG A 174 -5.23 -13.12 4.31
C ARG A 174 -4.20 -13.83 3.44
N HIS A 175 -4.15 -13.46 2.17
CA HIS A 175 -3.17 -13.98 1.23
C HIS A 175 -1.96 -13.07 1.20
N ASN A 176 -0.77 -13.66 1.25
CA ASN A 176 0.48 -12.93 1.42
C ASN A 176 1.48 -13.30 0.33
N VAL A 177 2.28 -12.32 -0.09
CA VAL A 177 3.51 -12.52 -0.88
C VAL A 177 4.62 -11.70 -0.24
N ILE A 178 5.79 -12.29 -0.09
CA ILE A 178 6.99 -11.63 0.44
C ILE A 178 7.85 -11.14 -0.71
N VAL A 179 8.06 -9.82 -0.76
CA VAL A 179 9.08 -9.17 -1.58
C VAL A 179 10.42 -9.33 -0.85
N PRO A 180 11.40 -10.05 -1.43
CA PRO A 180 12.65 -10.36 -0.75
C PRO A 180 13.59 -9.13 -0.71
N PRO A 181 14.70 -9.20 0.03
CA PRO A 181 15.71 -8.14 0.02
C PRO A 181 16.36 -7.95 -1.34
N ASN A 182 16.85 -6.73 -1.58
CA ASN A 182 17.55 -6.32 -2.80
C ASN A 182 16.74 -6.55 -4.07
N SER A 183 15.44 -6.23 -4.05
CA SER A 183 14.55 -6.56 -5.16
C SER A 183 13.61 -5.43 -5.55
N TRP A 184 13.25 -5.44 -6.82
CA TRP A 184 12.23 -4.58 -7.40
C TRP A 184 11.06 -5.45 -7.85
N VAL A 185 9.88 -5.18 -7.30
CA VAL A 185 8.64 -5.89 -7.63
C VAL A 185 7.56 -4.88 -7.89
N ASP A 186 6.96 -4.95 -9.08
CA ASP A 186 5.85 -4.10 -9.47
C ASP A 186 4.53 -4.76 -9.07
N MET A 187 3.56 -3.95 -8.64
CA MET A 187 2.22 -4.39 -8.28
C MET A 187 1.18 -3.50 -8.96
N GLN A 188 0.19 -4.14 -9.58
CA GLN A 188 -1.01 -3.50 -10.09
C GLN A 188 -2.16 -3.81 -9.15
N ILE A 189 -2.79 -2.75 -8.65
CA ILE A 189 -3.90 -2.80 -7.69
C ILE A 189 -5.15 -2.30 -8.40
N PRO A 190 -6.10 -3.16 -8.75
CA PRO A 190 -7.37 -2.71 -9.31
C PRO A 190 -8.18 -1.92 -8.28
N ARG A 191 -9.05 -1.03 -8.77
CA ARG A 191 -10.02 -0.29 -7.96
C ARG A 191 -10.75 -1.20 -6.99
N GLY A 192 -10.80 -0.80 -5.71
CA GLY A 192 -11.55 -1.51 -4.67
C GLY A 192 -11.01 -2.87 -4.26
N VAL A 193 -9.82 -3.24 -4.74
CA VAL A 193 -9.14 -4.46 -4.28
C VAL A 193 -8.31 -4.14 -3.05
N SER A 194 -8.52 -4.93 -2.00
CA SER A 194 -7.80 -4.82 -0.75
C SER A 194 -6.31 -5.07 -0.94
N HIS A 195 -5.50 -4.33 -0.21
CA HIS A 195 -4.08 -4.58 -0.08
C HIS A 195 -3.54 -4.03 1.23
N GLN A 196 -2.33 -4.46 1.58
CA GLN A 196 -1.61 -4.02 2.77
C GLN A 196 -0.12 -4.17 2.49
N PHE A 197 0.66 -3.16 2.86
CA PHE A 197 2.12 -3.19 2.77
C PHE A 197 2.73 -3.04 4.16
N ASN A 198 3.60 -3.97 4.52
CA ASN A 198 4.38 -3.90 5.76
C ASN A 198 5.84 -4.18 5.44
N ALA A 199 6.70 -3.18 5.64
CA ALA A 199 8.13 -3.35 5.54
C ALA A 199 8.69 -3.90 6.87
N VAL A 200 9.61 -4.85 6.77
CA VAL A 200 10.39 -5.36 7.91
C VAL A 200 11.85 -5.11 7.59
N GLY A 201 12.47 -4.18 8.32
CA GLY A 201 13.79 -3.62 8.05
C GLY A 201 13.76 -2.19 7.48
N PRO A 202 14.90 -1.48 7.49
CA PRO A 202 14.95 -0.03 7.29
C PRO A 202 15.03 0.43 5.82
N ASN A 203 15.21 -0.48 4.87
CA ASN A 203 15.58 -0.16 3.50
C ASN A 203 14.44 -0.47 2.52
N ALA A 204 13.29 0.19 2.69
CA ALA A 204 12.13 -0.02 1.83
C ALA A 204 11.55 1.31 1.31
N VAL A 205 11.37 1.37 0.00
CA VAL A 205 10.75 2.51 -0.69
C VAL A 205 9.71 1.99 -1.69
N ILE A 206 8.61 2.71 -1.86
CA ILE A 206 7.78 2.58 -3.07
C ILE A 206 7.83 3.82 -3.94
N ASP A 207 7.71 3.56 -5.25
CA ASP A 207 7.38 4.55 -6.27
C ASP A 207 6.00 4.19 -6.82
N SER A 208 5.03 5.04 -6.60
CA SER A 208 3.64 4.78 -6.92
C SER A 208 3.13 5.80 -7.94
N VAL A 209 2.41 5.29 -8.92
CA VAL A 209 1.57 6.09 -9.81
C VAL A 209 0.13 5.82 -9.42
N HIS A 210 -0.64 6.89 -9.37
CA HIS A 210 -2.08 6.83 -9.16
C HIS A 210 -2.81 7.32 -10.42
N PRO A 211 -3.11 6.41 -11.36
CA PRO A 211 -3.69 6.77 -12.65
C PRO A 211 -5.09 7.36 -12.62
N GLU A 212 -5.84 7.29 -11.52
CA GLU A 212 -7.24 7.69 -11.46
C GLU A 212 -7.50 8.88 -10.53
N GLU A 213 -6.48 9.61 -10.09
CA GLU A 213 -6.61 10.65 -9.08
C GLU A 213 -7.72 11.66 -9.37
N SER A 214 -7.67 12.34 -10.52
CA SER A 214 -8.70 13.33 -10.87
C SER A 214 -10.08 12.69 -11.11
N ILE A 215 -10.10 11.43 -11.58
CA ILE A 215 -11.34 10.68 -11.79
C ILE A 215 -11.97 10.31 -10.44
N GLU A 216 -11.15 9.92 -9.46
CA GLU A 216 -11.57 9.63 -8.09
C GLU A 216 -12.10 10.88 -7.42
N THR A 217 -11.40 12.02 -7.54
CA THR A 217 -11.89 13.30 -6.99
C THR A 217 -13.29 13.63 -7.52
N LEU A 218 -13.50 13.49 -8.83
CA LEU A 218 -14.81 13.74 -9.45
C LEU A 218 -15.85 12.68 -9.05
N ARG A 219 -15.50 11.39 -9.12
CA ARG A 219 -16.40 10.26 -8.89
C ARG A 219 -16.85 10.20 -7.43
N GLU A 220 -15.94 10.39 -6.50
CA GLU A 220 -16.20 10.36 -5.07
C GLU A 220 -16.61 11.73 -4.52
N GLU A 221 -16.58 12.80 -5.32
CA GLU A 221 -16.92 14.18 -4.93
C GLU A 221 -15.98 14.75 -3.84
N MET A 222 -14.68 14.43 -3.91
CA MET A 222 -13.67 14.90 -2.95
C MET A 222 -13.32 16.38 -3.19
N SER A 223 -13.01 17.10 -2.12
CA SER A 223 -12.59 18.49 -2.14
C SER A 223 -11.10 18.65 -1.85
N GLY A 224 -10.43 19.42 -2.71
CA GLY A 224 -8.98 19.56 -2.66
C GLY A 224 -8.24 18.27 -3.00
N TYR A 225 -6.92 18.36 -3.05
CA TYR A 225 -6.07 17.21 -3.30
C TYR A 225 -5.60 16.61 -1.97
N ARG A 226 -6.11 15.42 -1.62
CA ARG A 226 -5.79 14.72 -0.37
C ARG A 226 -5.65 13.22 -0.63
N MET A 227 -4.42 12.73 -0.72
CA MET A 227 -4.17 11.31 -1.08
C MET A 227 -4.79 10.34 -0.06
N MET A 228 -4.74 10.68 1.24
CA MET A 228 -5.35 9.86 2.29
C MET A 228 -6.87 9.76 2.19
N ALA A 229 -7.55 10.74 1.58
CA ALA A 229 -9.01 10.72 1.44
C ALA A 229 -9.49 9.57 0.53
N GLN A 230 -8.62 8.99 -0.28
CA GLN A 230 -8.97 7.88 -1.18
C GLN A 230 -8.94 6.52 -0.51
N THR A 231 -8.46 6.45 0.73
CA THR A 231 -8.28 5.21 1.46
C THR A 231 -9.58 4.84 2.20
N ILE A 232 -9.92 3.56 2.15
CA ILE A 232 -10.96 2.95 2.98
C ILE A 232 -10.33 1.76 3.71
N PHE A 233 -10.30 1.83 5.03
CA PHE A 233 -9.71 0.80 5.89
C PHE A 233 -10.68 -0.37 6.11
N LEU A 234 -10.13 -1.58 6.22
CA LEU A 234 -10.90 -2.80 6.53
C LEU A 234 -10.88 -3.16 8.02
N ALA A 235 -10.13 -2.40 8.82
CA ALA A 235 -10.09 -2.55 10.26
C ALA A 235 -10.13 -1.16 10.90
N LYS A 236 -10.70 -1.08 12.11
CA LYS A 236 -10.68 0.15 12.90
C LYS A 236 -9.28 0.40 13.45
N ASP A 237 -8.71 -0.63 14.07
CA ASP A 237 -7.49 -0.52 14.86
C ASP A 237 -6.31 -1.18 14.13
N LYS A 238 -5.10 -0.68 14.38
CA LYS A 238 -3.85 -1.30 13.92
C LYS A 238 -3.58 -2.58 14.70
N SER A 239 -2.96 -3.56 14.05
CA SER A 239 -2.53 -4.79 14.70
C SER A 239 -1.07 -4.66 15.18
N PRO A 240 -0.66 -5.38 16.24
CA PRO A 240 0.74 -5.43 16.67
C PRO A 240 1.65 -6.00 15.56
N ALA A 241 2.93 -5.60 15.58
CA ALA A 241 3.88 -5.95 14.54
C ALA A 241 4.07 -7.46 14.34
N ASP A 242 3.95 -8.27 15.40
CA ASP A 242 4.09 -9.73 15.32
C ASP A 242 3.13 -10.38 14.30
N THR A 243 1.99 -9.76 14.03
CA THR A 243 1.01 -10.23 13.06
C THR A 243 1.39 -9.98 11.59
N CYS A 244 2.41 -9.16 11.31
CA CYS A 244 2.90 -8.88 9.95
C CYS A 244 4.42 -9.03 9.78
N ALA A 245 5.19 -9.05 10.87
CA ALA A 245 6.65 -9.16 10.86
C ALA A 245 7.13 -10.57 10.51
N ASP A 246 6.31 -11.61 10.77
CA ASP A 246 6.63 -12.94 10.29
C ASP A 246 6.50 -13.00 8.76
N THR A 247 7.62 -13.35 8.13
CA THR A 247 7.78 -13.48 6.68
C THR A 247 7.86 -14.94 6.24
N THR A 248 7.76 -15.87 7.18
CA THR A 248 7.74 -17.30 6.90
C THR A 248 6.30 -17.79 6.72
N ALA A 249 6.13 -18.83 5.90
CA ALA A 249 4.84 -19.49 5.81
C ALA A 249 4.54 -20.19 7.15
N PRO A 250 3.30 -20.11 7.67
CA PRO A 250 2.96 -20.83 8.89
C PRO A 250 3.21 -22.33 8.70
N ASP A 251 3.82 -22.97 9.70
CA ASP A 251 4.03 -24.42 9.69
C ASP A 251 2.68 -25.13 9.49
N ALA A 252 2.61 -26.01 8.48
CA ALA A 252 1.39 -26.75 8.12
C ALA A 252 0.92 -27.76 9.20
N GLY A 253 1.49 -27.71 10.41
CA GLY A 253 1.30 -28.66 11.50
C GLY A 253 0.68 -28.11 12.78
N ALA A 254 0.35 -26.81 12.88
CA ALA A 254 -0.36 -26.29 14.04
C ALA A 254 -1.88 -26.47 13.86
N PRO A 255 -2.56 -27.30 14.68
CA PRO A 255 -4.02 -27.35 14.65
C PRO A 255 -4.57 -26.00 15.11
N ARG A 256 -5.52 -25.46 14.34
CA ARG A 256 -6.34 -24.30 14.70
C ARG A 256 -7.28 -24.63 15.86
#